data_AF-A0A5J5QKV1-F1
#
_entry.id   AF-A0A5J5QKV1-F1
#
_cell.length_a   1.000
_cell.length_b   1.000
_cell.length_c   1.000
_cell.angle_alpha   90.00
_cell.angle_beta   90.00
_cell.angle_gamma   90.00
#
_symmetry.space_group_name_H-M   'P 1'
#
loop_
_entity.id
_entity.type
_entity.pdbx_description
1 polymer ?
#
loop_
_entity_poly.entity_id
_entity_poly.type
_entity_poly.pdbx_seq_one_letter_code
_entity_poly.pdbx_strand_id
1 'polypeptide(L)'
;MRKDEACKVACRVKLDAEAAKNFKEKIDGNYRVNMILGNVSVTERQVEGFPIGFKGSYYPSGKEVYFINNHLSFKVMYHVNPEDDSAQIVGFHVDPYSSITSSHV
;
A
#
# COMPACT_ATOMS: atom_id res chain seq x y z
N MET A 1 15.14 0.06 9.29
CA MET A 1 13.82 -0.09 9.93
C MET A 1 13.67 0.76 11.19
N ARG A 2 14.72 0.98 12.00
CA ARG A 2 14.70 1.96 13.12
C ARG A 2 14.94 3.42 12.70
N LYS A 3 15.01 3.68 11.40
CA LYS A 3 15.15 5.01 10.82
C LYS A 3 13.96 5.22 9.92
N ASP A 4 13.31 6.36 10.11
CA ASP A 4 12.22 6.77 9.25
C ASP A 4 12.79 7.06 7.86
N GLU A 5 12.24 6.37 6.88
CA GLU A 5 12.58 6.54 5.48
C GLU A 5 11.40 7.19 4.79
N ALA A 6 11.66 8.25 4.04
CA ALA A 6 10.66 8.87 3.18
C ALA A 6 10.38 7.99 1.95
N CYS A 7 9.39 8.38 1.15
CA CYS A 7 8.91 7.63 -0.02
C CYS A 7 10.05 7.12 -0.93
N LYS A 8 10.31 5.80 -0.87
CA LYS A 8 11.29 5.12 -1.70
C LYS A 8 10.60 4.34 -2.80
N VAL A 9 10.99 4.60 -4.05
CA VAL A 9 10.46 3.87 -5.21
C VAL A 9 10.91 2.41 -5.12
N ALA A 10 9.96 1.50 -4.89
CA ALA A 10 10.23 0.06 -4.84
C ALA A 10 10.36 -0.54 -6.26
N CYS A 11 9.49 -0.14 -7.18
CA CYS A 11 9.50 -0.60 -8.56
C CYS A 11 8.94 0.47 -9.51
N ARG A 12 9.31 0.37 -10.78
CA ARG A 12 8.69 1.12 -11.87
C ARG A 12 8.10 0.11 -12.84
N VAL A 13 6.77 0.08 -12.92
CA VAL A 13 6.05 -0.86 -13.78
C VAL A 13 5.21 -0.04 -14.75
N LYS A 14 5.30 -0.37 -16.04
CA LYS A 14 4.34 0.10 -17.05
C LYS A 14 3.22 -0.92 -17.10
N LEU A 15 2.00 -0.46 -16.86
CA LEU A 15 0.82 -1.32 -16.96
C LEU A 15 0.44 -1.47 -18.43
N ASP A 16 0.44 -2.71 -18.92
CA ASP A 16 -0.18 -3.04 -20.20
C ASP A 16 -1.71 -3.19 -20.04
N ALA A 17 -2.39 -3.45 -21.16
CA ALA A 17 -3.84 -3.56 -21.19
C ALA A 17 -4.37 -4.75 -20.37
N GLU A 18 -3.62 -5.86 -20.32
CA GLU A 18 -3.99 -7.06 -19.59
C GLU A 18 -3.86 -6.85 -18.08
N ALA A 19 -2.73 -6.31 -17.64
CA ALA A 19 -2.51 -5.93 -16.25
C ALA A 19 -3.57 -4.90 -15.80
N ALA A 20 -3.84 -3.87 -16.60
CA ALA A 20 -4.86 -2.87 -16.29
C ALA A 20 -6.25 -3.51 -16.13
N LYS A 21 -6.61 -4.49 -16.95
CA LYS A 21 -7.86 -5.24 -16.82
C LYS A 21 -7.87 -6.05 -15.52
N ASN A 22 -6.79 -6.76 -15.19
CA ASN A 22 -6.67 -7.54 -13.97
C ASN A 22 -6.79 -6.68 -12.70
N PHE A 23 -6.19 -5.49 -12.69
CA PHE A 23 -6.33 -4.55 -11.58
C PHE A 23 -7.78 -4.07 -11.41
N LYS A 24 -8.49 -3.78 -12.51
CA LYS A 24 -9.91 -3.40 -12.43
C LYS A 24 -10.77 -4.49 -11.82
N GLU A 25 -10.62 -5.73 -12.29
CA GLU A 25 -11.34 -6.89 -11.77
C GLU A 25 -11.05 -7.12 -10.27
N LYS A 26 -9.79 -6.94 -9.84
CA LYS A 26 -9.41 -7.00 -8.42
C LYS A 26 -10.03 -5.88 -7.59
N ILE A 27 -10.07 -4.66 -8.11
CA ILE A 27 -10.72 -3.53 -7.44
C ILE A 27 -12.23 -3.79 -7.31
N ASP A 28 -12.87 -4.28 -8.38
CA ASP A 28 -14.28 -4.65 -8.38
C ASP A 28 -14.58 -5.78 -7.38
N GLY A 29 -13.66 -6.74 -7.24
CA GLY A 29 -13.73 -7.84 -6.28
C GLY A 29 -13.32 -7.47 -4.85
N ASN A 30 -13.07 -6.19 -4.54
CA ASN A 30 -12.55 -5.73 -3.24
C ASN A 30 -11.30 -6.49 -2.77
N TYR A 31 -10.44 -6.87 -3.72
CA TYR A 31 -9.23 -7.62 -3.42
C TYR A 31 -8.31 -6.84 -2.49
N ARG A 32 -7.92 -7.49 -1.38
CA ARG A 32 -7.00 -6.93 -0.39
C ARG A 32 -5.65 -7.63 -0.50
N VAL A 33 -4.60 -6.83 -0.59
CA VAL A 33 -3.21 -7.29 -0.57
C VAL A 33 -2.82 -7.53 0.88
N ASN A 34 -2.32 -8.71 1.18
CA ASN A 34 -1.71 -9.00 2.48
C ASN A 34 -0.19 -8.98 2.38
N MET A 35 0.48 -8.53 3.43
CA MET A 35 1.93 -8.53 3.59
C MET A 35 2.25 -8.95 5.02
N ILE A 36 3.34 -9.68 5.20
CA ILE A 36 3.79 -10.13 6.52
C ILE A 36 5.18 -9.56 6.78
N LEU A 37 5.40 -9.07 7.99
CA LEU A 37 6.69 -8.63 8.47
C LEU A 37 7.02 -9.37 9.77
N GLY A 38 8.05 -10.23 9.72
CA GLY A 38 8.32 -11.18 10.80
C GLY A 38 7.18 -12.19 10.91
N ASN A 39 6.38 -12.08 11.98
CA ASN A 39 5.20 -12.89 12.25
C ASN A 39 3.89 -12.07 12.32
N VAL A 40 3.92 -10.80 11.91
CA VAL A 40 2.77 -9.88 12.00
C VAL A 40 2.24 -9.56 10.60
N SER A 41 0.94 -9.80 10.36
CA SER A 41 0.25 -9.38 9.13
C SER A 41 0.02 -7.88 9.10
N VAL A 42 0.04 -7.30 7.91
CA VAL A 42 -0.27 -5.89 7.69
C VAL A 42 -1.76 -5.63 7.93
N THR A 43 -2.06 -4.48 8.53
CA THR A 43 -3.43 -4.04 8.75
C THR A 43 -3.63 -2.60 8.28
N GLU A 44 -4.69 -2.37 7.53
CA GLU A 44 -5.20 -1.03 7.27
C GLU A 44 -6.22 -0.70 8.37
N ARG A 45 -5.85 0.22 9.26
CA ARG A 45 -6.59 0.52 10.51
C ARG A 45 -6.74 -0.73 11.40
N GLN A 46 -7.76 -1.56 11.15
CA GLN A 46 -8.08 -2.76 11.92
C GLN A 46 -8.44 -3.95 11.03
N VAL A 47 -8.38 -3.80 9.70
CA VAL A 47 -8.72 -4.85 8.74
C VAL A 47 -7.42 -5.41 8.16
N GLU A 48 -7.31 -6.73 8.08
CA GLU A 48 -6.14 -7.39 7.50
C GLU A 48 -5.99 -7.03 6.02
N GLY A 49 -4.74 -6.80 5.62
CA GLY A 49 -4.41 -6.35 4.28
C GLY A 49 -4.91 -4.94 3.99
N PHE A 50 -4.77 -4.53 2.73
CA PHE A 50 -5.21 -3.23 2.24
C PHE A 50 -5.74 -3.34 0.81
N PRO A 51 -6.71 -2.50 0.39
CA PRO A 51 -7.28 -2.59 -0.95
C PRO A 51 -6.23 -2.20 -1.99
N ILE A 52 -6.21 -2.93 -3.10
CA ILE A 52 -5.29 -2.66 -4.22
C ILE A 52 -5.57 -1.31 -4.91
N GLY A 53 -6.78 -0.80 -4.74
CA GLY A 53 -7.26 0.43 -5.36
C GLY A 53 -8.73 0.67 -5.04
N PHE A 54 -9.32 1.68 -5.69
CA PHE A 54 -10.72 2.05 -5.49
C PHE A 54 -11.30 2.69 -6.76
N LYS A 55 -12.63 2.75 -6.85
CA LYS A 55 -13.32 3.57 -7.85
C LYS A 55 -13.57 4.97 -7.31
N GLY A 56 -13.40 5.96 -8.17
CA GLY A 56 -13.81 7.32 -7.89
C GLY A 56 -14.27 8.02 -9.16
N SER A 57 -14.67 9.28 -9.04
CA SER A 57 -15.10 10.09 -10.17
C SER A 57 -14.09 11.20 -10.44
N TYR A 58 -13.76 11.42 -11.72
CA TYR A 58 -12.88 12.52 -12.11
C TYR A 58 -13.69 13.81 -12.27
N TYR A 59 -13.47 14.79 -11.40
CA TYR A 59 -14.11 16.10 -11.48
C TYR A 59 -13.48 16.96 -12.59
N PRO A 60 -14.25 17.75 -13.36
CA PRO A 60 -15.70 17.95 -13.31
C PRO A 60 -16.52 16.96 -14.16
N SER A 61 -15.84 16.09 -14.93
CA SER A 61 -16.51 15.20 -15.89
C SER A 61 -17.51 14.21 -15.26
N GLY A 62 -17.35 13.91 -13.97
CA GLY A 62 -18.12 12.87 -13.28
C GLY A 62 -17.83 11.45 -13.75
N LYS A 63 -16.89 11.27 -14.69
CA LYS A 63 -16.53 9.98 -15.25
C LYS A 63 -15.94 9.10 -14.16
N GLU A 64 -16.50 7.90 -14.00
CA GLU A 64 -15.94 6.88 -13.12
C GLU A 64 -14.58 6.41 -13.66
N VAL A 65 -13.60 6.41 -12.78
CA VAL A 65 -12.22 5.99 -13.05
C VAL A 65 -11.74 5.11 -11.91
N TYR A 66 -10.80 4.22 -12.23
CA TYR A 66 -10.16 3.34 -11.27
C TYR A 66 -8.84 3.95 -10.83
N PHE A 67 -8.62 4.03 -9.51
CA PHE A 67 -7.39 4.46 -8.89
C PHE A 67 -6.67 3.26 -8.29
N ILE A 68 -5.35 3.18 -8.49
CA ILE A 68 -4.50 2.18 -7.85
C ILE A 68 -3.80 2.82 -6.66
N ASN A 69 -3.77 2.11 -5.53
CA ASN A 69 -2.98 2.50 -4.36
C ASN A 69 -1.51 2.17 -4.63
N ASN A 70 -0.81 3.09 -5.31
CA ASN A 70 0.57 2.91 -5.74
C ASN A 70 1.61 3.41 -4.71
N HIS A 71 1.17 4.09 -3.65
CA HIS A 71 2.02 4.49 -2.53
C HIS A 71 1.49 3.85 -1.25
N LEU A 72 2.42 3.26 -0.49
CA LEU A 72 2.13 2.59 0.78
C LEU A 72 2.95 3.27 1.87
N SER A 73 2.28 3.88 2.83
CA SER A 73 2.93 4.42 4.03
C SER A 73 2.82 3.38 5.14
N PHE A 74 3.96 2.89 5.62
CA PHE A 74 3.98 1.87 6.66
C PHE A 74 4.31 2.47 8.01
N LYS A 75 3.62 2.00 9.05
CA LYS A 75 3.98 2.22 10.45
C LYS A 75 4.30 0.88 11.09
N VAL A 76 5.54 0.73 11.53
CA VAL A 76 6.04 -0.49 12.15
C VAL A 76 6.28 -0.23 13.63
N MET A 77 5.58 -0.95 14.48
CA MET A 77 5.74 -0.88 15.93
C MET A 77 6.60 -2.05 16.39
N TYR A 78 7.54 -1.78 17.29
CA TYR A 78 8.47 -2.79 17.80
C TYR A 78 8.76 -2.58 19.28
N HIS A 79 9.04 -3.67 19.98
CA HIS A 79 9.65 -3.66 21.30
C HIS A 79 11.14 -3.94 21.17
N VAL A 80 11.95 -3.21 21.92
CA VAL A 80 13.40 -3.44 22.02
C VAL A 80 13.68 -4.15 23.33
N ASN A 81 14.42 -5.26 23.26
CA ASN A 81 14.94 -5.93 24.44
C ASN A 81 16.09 -5.09 25.03
N PRO A 82 15.99 -4.63 26.29
CA PRO A 82 17.04 -3.81 26.90
C PRO A 82 18.35 -4.57 27.14
N GLU A 83 18.34 -5.90 27.16
CA GLU A 83 19.52 -6.71 27.47
C GLU A 83 20.46 -6.89 26.28
N ASP A 84 19.91 -7.06 25.08
CA ASP A 84 20.68 -7.41 23.87
C ASP A 84 20.40 -6.50 22.66
N ASP A 85 19.59 -5.44 22.85
CA ASP A 85 19.13 -4.51 21.80
C ASP A 85 18.45 -5.22 20.61
N SER A 86 17.96 -6.45 20.78
CA SER A 86 17.12 -7.11 19.78
C SER A 86 15.76 -6.42 19.68
N ALA A 87 15.12 -6.48 18.51
CA ALA A 87 13.81 -5.87 18.30
C ALA A 87 12.78 -6.90 17.80
N GLN A 88 11.62 -6.92 18.44
CA GLN A 88 10.47 -7.72 18.03
C GLN A 88 9.39 -6.82 17.45
N ILE A 89 8.90 -7.15 16.25
CA ILE A 89 7.77 -6.45 15.64
C ILE A 89 6.49 -6.82 16.39
N VAL A 90 5.76 -5.81 16.85
CA VAL A 90 4.49 -5.97 17.59
C VAL A 90 3.31 -5.34 16.86
N GLY A 91 3.54 -4.63 15.76
CA GLY A 91 2.49 -4.14 14.90
C GLY A 91 2.98 -3.69 13.54
N PHE A 92 2.14 -3.92 12.53
CA PHE A 92 2.41 -3.57 11.14
C PHE A 92 1.17 -2.96 10.51
N HIS A 93 1.20 -1.64 10.35
CA HIS A 93 0.11 -0.87 9.78
C HIS A 93 0.48 -0.28 8.43
N VAL A 94 -0.53 -0.11 7.58
CA VAL A 94 -0.39 0.54 6.28
C VAL A 94 -1.50 1.56 6.07
N ASP A 95 -1.11 2.71 5.54
CA ASP A 95 -2.01 3.70 4.94
C ASP A 95 -1.76 3.69 3.41
N PRO A 96 -2.61 3.02 2.63
CA PRO A 96 -2.50 2.97 1.18
C PRO A 96 -3.10 4.24 0.56
N TYR A 97 -2.45 4.78 -0.47
CA TYR A 97 -3.03 5.90 -1.21
C TYR A 97 -2.59 5.92 -2.67
N SER A 98 -3.43 6.54 -3.50
CA SER A 98 -3.10 6.83 -4.88
C SER A 98 -2.43 8.20 -4.95
N SER A 99 -1.24 8.26 -5.55
CA SER A 99 -0.57 9.52 -5.87
C SER A 99 -0.24 9.57 -7.35
N ILE A 100 -0.58 10.70 -7.97
CA ILE A 100 -0.14 11.04 -9.32
C ILE A 100 1.27 11.60 -9.17
N THR A 101 2.27 10.73 -9.15
CA THR A 101 3.64 11.19 -9.29
C THR A 101 3.81 11.70 -10.72
N SER A 102 3.79 13.03 -10.89
CA SER A 102 4.25 13.69 -12.11
C SER A 102 5.72 13.34 -12.32
N SER A 103 5.97 12.22 -13.00
CA SER A 103 7.30 11.79 -13.43
C SER A 103 7.31 11.56 -14.94
N HIS A 104 6.75 12.54 -15.66
CA HIS A 104 7.11 12.86 -17.03
C HIS A 104 7.38 14.37 -17.10
N VAL A 105 8.63 14.74 -16.85
CA VAL A 105 9.37 15.73 -17.66
C VAL A 105 10.70 15.10 -17.99
#